data_AF-A0A0N4VXB3-F1
#
_entry.id   AF-A0A0N4VXB3-F1
#
_cell.length_a   1.000
_cell.length_b   1.000
_cell.length_c   1.000
_cell.angle_alpha   90.00
_cell.angle_beta   90.00
_cell.angle_gamma   90.00
#
_symmetry.space_group_name_H-M   'P 1'
#
loop_
_entity.id
_entity.type
_entity.pdbx_description
1 polymer ?
#
loop_
_entity_poly.entity_id
_entity_poly.type
_entity_poly.pdbx_seq_one_letter_code
_entity_poly.pdbx_strand_id
1 'polypeptide(L)'
;MAPNSWVVFDQQYYQIGTPLHVNCLVTAIPSATVTFMRRRPLSAAPWIDIDPAELVELKGTYESGYIWNTTVQDDLDLKCEGERDGKTSFEVKRVRASESEPFVKTSWTRSAHSTSQEDPKEIYEGDNVQLTCTVPNDEDWTVQWIFRENVLGDVNNEVDAHSRHLIANIK
;
A
#
# COMPACT_ATOMS: atom_id res chain seq x y z
N MET A 1 5.36 -23.51 -18.07
CA MET A 1 5.60 -22.06 -17.95
C MET A 1 6.37 -21.85 -16.67
N ALA A 2 7.44 -21.06 -16.72
CA ALA A 2 7.98 -20.46 -15.50
C ALA A 2 6.90 -19.51 -14.92
N PRO A 3 6.89 -19.21 -13.62
CA PRO A 3 5.98 -18.20 -13.10
C PRO A 3 6.18 -16.90 -13.90
N ASN A 4 5.08 -16.17 -14.08
CA ASN A 4 5.17 -14.82 -14.63
C ASN A 4 6.10 -14.02 -13.69
N SER A 5 6.83 -13.05 -14.21
CA SER A 5 7.77 -12.28 -13.39
C SER A 5 7.44 -10.81 -13.47
N TRP A 6 7.31 -10.18 -12.31
CA TRP A 6 7.13 -8.74 -12.18
C TRP A 6 8.47 -8.07 -11.88
N VAL A 7 8.66 -6.90 -12.48
CA VAL A 7 9.56 -5.89 -11.93
C VAL A 7 8.71 -4.69 -11.59
N VAL A 8 8.23 -4.67 -10.37
CA VAL A 8 7.64 -3.51 -9.68
C VAL A 8 8.37 -3.50 -8.36
N PHE A 9 8.93 -2.37 -7.93
CA PHE A 9 9.67 -2.26 -6.67
C PHE A 9 8.95 -3.06 -5.59
N ASP A 10 9.66 -3.89 -4.81
CA ASP A 10 9.01 -4.75 -3.82
C ASP A 10 8.66 -3.93 -2.55
N GLN A 11 8.04 -2.77 -2.78
CA GLN A 11 7.55 -1.86 -1.77
C GLN A 11 6.15 -2.28 -1.36
N GLN A 12 5.93 -2.30 -0.05
CA GLN A 12 4.64 -2.66 0.53
C GLN A 12 3.58 -1.59 0.26
N TYR A 13 3.99 -0.32 0.11
CA TYR A 13 3.14 0.84 -0.12
C TYR A 13 3.80 1.83 -1.08
N TYR A 14 2.96 2.54 -1.83
CA TYR A 14 3.36 3.61 -2.74
C TYR A 14 2.68 4.91 -2.37
N GLN A 15 3.45 5.99 -2.34
CA GLN A 15 2.86 7.33 -2.17
C GLN A 15 2.00 7.67 -3.39
N ILE A 16 0.86 8.31 -3.16
CA ILE A 16 0.02 8.85 -4.25
C ILE A 16 0.87 9.80 -5.12
N GLY A 17 0.76 9.63 -6.44
CA GLY A 17 1.57 10.36 -7.42
C GLY A 17 2.89 9.67 -7.79
N THR A 18 3.23 8.53 -7.17
CA THR A 18 4.46 7.80 -7.53
C THR A 18 4.35 7.24 -8.96
N PRO A 19 5.30 7.54 -9.85
CA PRO A 19 5.35 6.91 -11.17
C PRO A 19 5.76 5.44 -11.04
N LEU A 20 4.99 4.54 -11.66
CA LEU A 20 5.26 3.12 -11.73
C LEU A 20 5.68 2.71 -13.13
N HIS A 21 6.70 1.86 -13.16
CA HIS A 21 7.11 1.12 -14.35
C HIS A 21 6.77 -0.35 -14.10
N VAL A 22 5.72 -0.85 -14.74
CA VAL A 22 5.19 -2.20 -14.49
C VAL A 22 5.49 -3.11 -15.67
N ASN A 23 6.25 -4.17 -15.40
CA ASN A 23 6.56 -5.19 -16.39
C ASN A 23 5.73 -6.45 -16.13
N CYS A 24 4.96 -6.86 -17.14
CA CYS A 24 4.29 -8.16 -17.21
C CYS A 24 5.03 -9.00 -18.24
N LEU A 25 5.84 -9.96 -17.77
CA LEU A 25 6.67 -10.81 -18.63
C LEU A 25 6.36 -12.29 -18.40
N VAL A 26 6.17 -13.00 -19.51
CA VAL A 26 5.86 -14.43 -19.54
C VAL A 26 6.92 -15.16 -20.36
N THR A 27 7.60 -16.14 -19.74
CA THR A 27 8.60 -16.97 -20.40
C THR A 27 8.01 -18.34 -20.76
N ALA A 28 7.97 -18.66 -22.06
CA ALA A 28 7.43 -19.91 -22.55
C ALA A 28 8.04 -20.36 -23.91
N ILE A 29 8.03 -21.67 -24.15
CA ILE A 29 8.47 -22.27 -25.42
C ILE A 29 7.37 -23.24 -25.90
N PRO A 30 6.75 -23.05 -27.08
CA PRO A 30 6.77 -21.80 -27.88
C PRO A 30 6.20 -20.60 -27.10
N SER A 31 6.38 -19.38 -27.61
CA SER A 31 5.94 -18.15 -26.95
C SER A 31 4.45 -18.18 -26.59
N ALA A 32 4.10 -17.60 -25.44
CA ALA A 32 2.73 -17.53 -24.96
C ALA A 32 2.02 -16.27 -25.47
N THR A 33 0.70 -16.33 -25.59
CA THR A 33 -0.11 -15.11 -25.71
C THR A 33 -0.21 -14.48 -24.33
N VAL A 34 0.03 -13.17 -24.21
CA VAL A 34 0.01 -12.48 -22.92
C VAL A 34 -1.14 -11.49 -22.89
N THR A 35 -1.83 -11.44 -21.75
CA THR A 35 -2.91 -10.50 -21.44
C THR A 35 -2.55 -9.77 -20.15
N PHE A 36 -2.59 -8.44 -20.16
CA PHE A 36 -2.28 -7.61 -19.01
C PHE A 36 -3.52 -6.82 -18.56
N MET A 37 -4.01 -7.16 -17.37
CA MET A 37 -5.25 -6.64 -16.83
C MET A 37 -5.04 -5.88 -15.51
N ARG A 38 -6.00 -5.04 -15.18
CA ARG A 38 -6.10 -4.31 -13.91
C ARG A 38 -7.51 -4.39 -13.32
N ARG A 39 -7.63 -4.16 -12.01
CA ARG A 39 -8.90 -4.10 -11.29
C ARG A 39 -8.75 -3.28 -10.02
N ARG A 40 -9.80 -2.57 -9.59
CA ARG A 40 -9.83 -2.00 -8.23
C ARG A 40 -9.86 -3.14 -7.19
N PRO A 41 -9.01 -3.11 -6.14
CA PRO A 41 -9.03 -4.13 -5.10
C PRO A 41 -10.38 -4.25 -4.42
N LEU A 42 -10.70 -5.47 -3.97
CA LEU A 42 -11.96 -5.82 -3.29
C LEU A 42 -13.25 -5.53 -4.10
N SER A 43 -13.11 -5.10 -5.35
CA SER A 43 -14.24 -4.90 -6.24
C SER A 43 -14.74 -6.25 -6.78
N ALA A 44 -16.06 -6.42 -6.79
CA ALA A 44 -16.71 -7.50 -7.53
C ALA A 44 -16.68 -7.28 -9.06
N ALA A 45 -16.18 -6.14 -9.52
CA ALA A 45 -16.02 -5.85 -10.94
C ALA A 45 -15.05 -6.84 -11.61
N PRO A 46 -15.26 -7.16 -12.90
CA PRO A 46 -14.34 -7.99 -13.66
C PRO A 46 -12.97 -7.31 -13.82
N TRP A 47 -11.97 -8.13 -14.16
CA TRP A 47 -10.69 -7.63 -14.65
C TRP A 47 -10.90 -6.85 -15.95
N ILE A 48 -10.15 -5.76 -16.10
CA ILE A 48 -10.22 -4.87 -17.25
C ILE A 48 -8.85 -4.89 -17.93
N ASP A 49 -8.83 -5.10 -19.24
CA ASP A 49 -7.60 -5.00 -20.02
C ASP A 49 -7.04 -3.57 -19.95
N ILE A 50 -5.71 -3.47 -19.82
CA ILE A 50 -5.04 -2.17 -19.93
C ILE A 50 -5.09 -1.73 -21.39
N ASP A 51 -5.33 -0.44 -21.64
CA ASP A 51 -5.43 0.11 -22.99
C ASP A 51 -4.14 -0.22 -23.79
N PRO A 52 -4.25 -0.92 -24.93
CA PRO A 52 -3.09 -1.24 -25.76
C PRO A 52 -2.26 -0.01 -26.18
N ALA A 53 -2.85 1.18 -26.24
CA ALA A 53 -2.13 2.41 -26.56
C ALA A 53 -1.19 2.89 -25.43
N GLU A 54 -1.44 2.45 -24.19
CA GLU A 54 -0.59 2.75 -23.02
C GLU A 54 0.49 1.69 -22.79
N LEU A 55 0.43 0.58 -23.53
CA LEU A 55 1.34 -0.55 -23.38
C LEU A 55 2.47 -0.50 -24.41
N VAL A 56 3.67 -0.84 -23.96
CA VAL A 56 4.79 -1.15 -24.85
C VAL A 56 4.94 -2.67 -24.91
N GLU A 57 4.74 -3.24 -26.09
CA GLU A 57 4.87 -4.69 -26.31
C GLU A 57 6.35 -5.12 -26.27
N LEU A 58 6.61 -6.22 -25.58
CA LEU A 58 7.90 -6.89 -25.52
C LEU A 58 7.82 -8.24 -26.22
N LYS A 59 8.68 -8.44 -27.22
CA LYS A 59 8.81 -9.69 -27.99
C LYS A 59 10.26 -10.16 -27.97
N GLY A 60 10.51 -11.22 -27.23
CA GLY A 60 11.78 -11.94 -27.18
C GLY A 60 11.68 -13.33 -27.80
N THR A 61 12.79 -14.06 -27.78
CA THR A 61 12.89 -15.43 -28.32
C THR A 61 12.01 -16.43 -27.56
N TYR A 62 11.92 -16.27 -26.24
CA TYR A 62 11.15 -17.12 -25.32
C TYR A 62 10.29 -16.31 -24.35
N GLU A 63 10.33 -14.97 -24.47
CA GLU A 63 9.67 -14.04 -23.57
C GLU A 63 8.69 -13.19 -24.38
N SER A 64 7.52 -12.96 -23.82
CA SER A 64 6.49 -12.12 -24.38
C SER A 64 5.84 -11.35 -23.25
N GLY A 65 5.38 -10.13 -23.51
CA GLY A 65 4.73 -9.35 -22.48
C GLY A 65 4.56 -7.88 -22.81
N TYR A 66 4.33 -7.09 -21.77
CA TYR A 66 4.10 -5.66 -21.87
C TYR A 66 4.78 -4.89 -20.75
N ILE A 67 5.14 -3.66 -21.06
CA ILE A 67 5.49 -2.62 -20.11
C ILE A 67 4.32 -1.63 -20.04
N TRP A 68 3.92 -1.27 -18.83
CA TRP A 68 2.95 -0.21 -18.57
C TRP A 68 3.55 0.86 -17.67
N ASN A 69 3.57 2.10 -18.16
CA ASN A 69 3.96 3.26 -17.38
C ASN A 69 2.70 3.94 -16.86
N THR A 70 2.55 4.00 -15.54
CA THR A 70 1.37 4.60 -14.90
C THR A 70 1.78 5.40 -13.67
N THR A 71 0.81 6.07 -13.05
CA THR A 71 1.02 6.81 -11.81
C THR A 71 0.04 6.30 -10.75
N VAL A 72 0.53 6.07 -9.53
CA VAL A 72 -0.33 5.64 -8.42
C VAL A 72 -1.32 6.74 -8.08
N GLN A 73 -2.61 6.42 -8.13
CA GLN A 73 -3.69 7.31 -7.72
C GLN A 73 -4.55 6.71 -6.62
N ASP A 74 -4.73 5.39 -6.65
CA ASP A 74 -5.57 4.62 -5.75
C ASP A 74 -5.01 3.19 -5.74
N ASP A 75 -5.55 2.36 -4.86
CA ASP A 75 -5.28 0.94 -4.77
C ASP A 75 -5.61 0.23 -6.10
N LEU A 76 -4.71 -0.65 -6.55
CA LEU A 76 -4.82 -1.32 -7.85
C LEU A 76 -4.33 -2.78 -7.80
N ASP A 77 -5.19 -3.73 -8.17
CA ASP A 77 -4.79 -5.09 -8.46
C ASP A 77 -4.37 -5.19 -9.94
N LEU A 78 -3.26 -5.87 -10.21
CA LEU A 78 -2.69 -6.11 -11.53
C LEU A 78 -2.59 -7.60 -11.79
N LYS A 79 -2.96 -8.05 -13.00
CA LYS A 79 -2.90 -9.46 -13.38
C LYS A 79 -2.17 -9.62 -14.70
N CYS A 80 -1.08 -10.37 -14.65
CA CYS A 80 -0.32 -10.78 -15.82
C CYS A 80 -0.68 -12.23 -16.12
N GLU A 81 -1.29 -12.49 -17.26
CA GLU A 81 -1.75 -13.82 -17.68
C GLU A 81 -1.08 -14.23 -18.98
N GLY A 82 -0.55 -15.46 -19.01
CA GLY A 82 0.00 -16.08 -20.20
C GLY A 82 -0.79 -17.32 -20.58
N GLU A 83 -1.09 -17.48 -21.86
CA GLU A 83 -1.76 -18.64 -22.43
C GLU A 83 -0.87 -19.34 -23.46
N ARG A 84 -0.72 -20.66 -23.34
CA ARG A 84 0.01 -21.49 -24.31
C ARG A 84 -0.62 -22.87 -24.42
N ASP A 85 -0.93 -23.29 -25.64
CA ASP A 85 -1.55 -24.60 -25.93
C ASP A 85 -2.82 -24.86 -25.11
N GLY A 86 -3.64 -23.82 -24.89
CA GLY A 86 -4.84 -23.87 -24.05
C GLY A 86 -4.57 -23.99 -22.54
N LYS A 87 -3.32 -23.91 -22.10
CA LYS A 87 -2.94 -23.83 -20.69
C LYS A 87 -2.64 -22.39 -20.30
N THR A 88 -3.33 -21.90 -19.29
CA THR A 88 -3.15 -20.55 -18.75
C THR A 88 -2.35 -20.58 -17.46
N SER A 89 -1.50 -19.58 -17.26
CA SER A 89 -0.86 -19.29 -15.99
C SER A 89 -0.91 -17.79 -15.75
N PHE A 90 -1.23 -17.38 -14.53
CA PHE A 90 -1.33 -15.98 -14.18
C PHE A 90 -0.62 -15.70 -12.87
N GLU A 91 -0.27 -14.44 -12.67
CA GLU A 91 0.17 -13.90 -11.40
C GLU A 91 -0.59 -12.60 -11.14
N VAL A 92 -0.85 -12.31 -9.87
CA VAL A 92 -1.54 -11.09 -9.44
C VAL A 92 -0.62 -10.33 -8.50
N LYS A 93 -0.46 -9.03 -8.74
CA LYS A 93 0.25 -8.11 -7.85
C LYS A 93 -0.69 -7.00 -7.40
N ARG A 94 -0.71 -6.72 -6.10
CA ARG A 94 -1.44 -5.59 -5.53
C ARG A 94 -0.52 -4.40 -5.33
N VAL A 95 -0.91 -3.26 -5.89
CA VAL A 95 -0.32 -1.95 -5.64
C VAL A 95 -1.19 -1.26 -4.59
N ARG A 96 -0.59 -0.90 -3.47
CA ARG A 96 -1.25 -0.23 -2.35
C ARG A 96 -0.85 1.23 -2.34
N ALA A 97 -1.81 2.11 -2.55
CA ALA A 97 -1.62 3.54 -2.43
C ALA A 97 -1.71 3.95 -0.96
N SER A 98 -0.85 4.86 -0.54
CA SER A 98 -0.93 5.49 0.77
C SER A 98 -0.55 6.97 0.66
N GLU A 99 -1.12 7.80 1.52
CA GLU A 99 -0.74 9.22 1.58
C GLU A 99 0.63 9.41 2.24
N SER A 100 1.05 8.48 3.10
CA SER A 100 2.31 8.57 3.83
C SER A 100 2.82 7.21 4.27
N GLU A 101 4.12 7.10 4.52
CA GLU A 101 4.68 5.91 5.18
C GLU A 101 4.14 5.79 6.62
N PRO A 102 3.96 4.59 7.18
CA PRO A 102 3.53 4.43 8.56
C PRO A 102 4.40 5.25 9.53
N PHE A 103 3.78 6.13 10.32
CA PHE A 103 4.51 6.97 11.26
C PHE A 103 3.76 7.17 12.57
N VAL A 104 4.52 7.55 13.61
CA VAL A 104 3.98 7.87 14.94
C VAL A 104 4.34 9.31 15.28
N LYS A 105 3.36 10.04 15.79
CA LYS A 105 3.51 11.41 16.29
C LYS A 105 3.08 11.49 17.74
N THR A 106 3.85 12.24 18.52
CA THR A 106 3.51 12.59 19.91
C THR A 106 3.23 14.08 19.97
N SER A 107 2.13 14.46 20.62
CA SER A 107 1.80 15.83 21.00
C SER A 107 1.37 15.85 22.46
N TRP A 108 1.50 17.00 23.13
CA TRP A 108 1.00 17.16 24.48
C TRP A 108 0.54 18.59 24.72
N THR A 109 -0.35 18.74 25.69
CA THR A 109 -0.86 20.02 26.17
C THR A 109 -0.58 20.13 27.65
N ARG A 110 -0.07 21.29 28.05
CA ARG A 110 0.34 21.52 29.43
C ARG A 110 -0.84 21.45 30.39
N SER A 111 -0.57 20.94 31.58
CA SER A 111 -1.51 20.95 32.69
C SER A 111 -1.93 22.38 33.06
N ALA A 112 -3.14 22.52 33.61
CA ALA A 112 -3.59 23.77 34.21
C ALA A 112 -2.74 24.20 35.43
N HIS A 113 -1.96 23.27 35.98
CA HIS A 113 -1.04 23.51 37.10
C HIS A 113 0.40 23.82 36.69
N SER A 114 0.68 23.87 35.38
CA SER A 114 2.03 24.12 34.87
C SER A 114 2.55 25.51 35.26
N THR A 115 3.82 25.56 35.63
CA THR A 115 4.53 26.80 35.97
C THR A 115 5.44 27.28 34.82
N SER A 116 5.83 28.55 34.85
CA SER A 116 6.76 29.12 33.87
C SER A 116 8.22 28.66 34.02
N GLN A 117 8.53 27.90 35.09
CA GLN A 117 9.87 27.35 35.33
C GLN A 117 10.08 26.00 34.63
N GLU A 118 9.01 25.32 34.24
CA GLU A 118 9.05 24.05 33.52
C GLU A 118 9.55 24.23 32.08
N ASP A 119 10.43 23.33 31.63
CA ASP A 119 10.93 23.34 30.25
C ASP A 119 9.79 22.97 29.28
N PRO A 120 9.48 23.80 28.27
CA PRO A 120 8.46 23.48 27.27
C PRO A 120 8.74 22.24 26.42
N LYS A 121 9.96 21.70 26.45
CA LYS A 121 10.34 20.48 25.72
C LYS A 121 10.18 19.20 26.54
N GLU A 122 9.90 19.31 27.83
CA GLU A 122 9.66 18.17 28.71
C GLU A 122 8.16 17.94 28.90
N ILE A 123 7.80 16.69 29.21
CA ILE A 123 6.44 16.27 29.57
C ILE A 123 6.42 16.09 31.07
N TYR A 124 5.53 16.80 31.76
CA TYR A 124 5.39 16.73 33.21
C TYR A 124 4.13 15.96 33.61
N GLU A 125 4.09 15.56 34.88
CA GLU A 125 2.92 14.89 35.45
C GLU A 125 1.68 15.81 35.39
N GLY A 126 0.56 15.27 34.88
CA GLY A 126 -0.68 16.02 34.67
C GLY A 126 -0.77 16.74 33.33
N ASP A 127 0.25 16.66 32.47
CA ASP A 127 0.14 17.04 31.06
C ASP A 127 -0.71 16.01 30.31
N ASN A 128 -1.55 16.49 29.38
CA ASN A 128 -2.34 15.59 28.55
C ASN A 128 -1.52 15.26 27.31
N VAL A 129 -1.06 14.00 27.21
CA VAL A 129 -0.29 13.48 26.08
C VAL A 129 -1.23 12.83 25.08
N GLN A 130 -1.02 13.12 23.81
CA GLN A 130 -1.71 12.49 22.70
C GLN A 130 -0.69 11.78 21.81
N LEU A 131 -0.94 10.49 21.57
CA LEU A 131 -0.16 9.66 20.67
C LEU A 131 -1.01 9.37 19.44
N THR A 132 -0.48 9.65 18.25
CA THR A 132 -1.14 9.39 16.98
C THR A 132 -0.28 8.44 16.16
N CYS A 133 -0.83 7.28 15.81
CA CYS A 133 -0.22 6.36 14.87
C CYS A 133 -0.98 6.41 13.55
N THR A 134 -0.31 6.79 12.48
CA THR A 134 -0.86 6.83 11.12
C THR A 134 -0.33 5.64 10.35
N VAL A 135 -1.23 4.83 9.80
CA VAL A 135 -0.90 3.67 8.97
C VAL A 135 -1.78 3.66 7.72
N PRO A 136 -1.39 2.97 6.64
CA PRO A 136 -2.26 2.74 5.50
C PRO A 136 -3.60 2.12 5.92
N ASN A 137 -4.69 2.53 5.27
CA ASN A 137 -6.04 2.02 5.51
C ASN A 137 -6.24 0.66 4.81
N ASP A 138 -5.46 -0.33 5.23
CA ASP A 138 -5.49 -1.71 4.70
C ASP A 138 -6.11 -2.65 5.75
N GLU A 139 -6.94 -3.60 5.29
CA GLU A 139 -7.58 -4.62 6.12
C GLU A 139 -6.57 -5.59 6.75
N ASP A 140 -5.37 -5.72 6.17
CA ASP A 140 -4.33 -6.63 6.67
C ASP A 140 -3.67 -6.16 7.98
N TRP A 141 -3.80 -4.89 8.36
CA TRP A 141 -3.14 -4.35 9.55
C TRP A 141 -4.07 -4.36 10.75
N THR A 142 -3.63 -5.05 11.82
CA THR A 142 -4.16 -4.82 13.17
C THR A 142 -3.14 -3.99 13.94
N VAL A 143 -3.50 -2.75 14.27
CA VAL A 143 -2.63 -1.83 15.01
C VAL A 143 -3.24 -1.57 16.38
N GLN A 144 -2.40 -1.60 17.42
CA GLN A 144 -2.80 -1.39 18.80
C GLN A 144 -1.71 -0.64 19.55
N TRP A 145 -2.12 0.21 20.49
CA TRP A 145 -1.21 0.82 21.45
C TRP A 145 -1.00 -0.13 22.62
N ILE A 146 0.27 -0.44 22.94
CA ILE A 146 0.63 -1.32 24.06
C ILE A 146 1.46 -0.53 25.05
N PHE A 147 1.03 -0.50 26.31
CA PHE A 147 1.76 0.10 27.42
C PHE A 147 1.98 -0.93 28.52
N ARG A 148 3.25 -1.24 28.84
CA ARG A 148 3.63 -2.23 29.87
C ARG A 148 2.79 -3.51 29.75
N GLU A 149 2.76 -4.09 28.55
CA GLU A 149 2.05 -5.33 28.19
C GLU A 149 0.52 -5.25 28.16
N ASN A 150 -0.08 -4.09 28.44
CA ASN A 150 -1.52 -3.90 28.36
C ASN A 150 -1.89 -3.11 27.11
N VAL A 151 -2.91 -3.59 26.38
CA VAL A 151 -3.49 -2.85 25.26
C VAL A 151 -4.27 -1.66 25.81
N LEU A 152 -3.97 -0.47 25.31
CA LEU A 152 -4.74 0.73 25.66
C LEU A 152 -6.13 0.62 25.04
N GLY A 153 -7.17 0.69 25.88
CA GLY A 153 -8.56 0.59 25.45
C GLY A 153 -9.18 1.91 24.99
N ASP A 154 -8.67 3.05 25.47
CA ASP A 154 -9.15 4.38 25.10
C ASP A 154 -8.37 4.91 23.88
N VAL A 155 -8.71 4.36 22.72
CA VAL A 155 -8.09 4.70 21.43
C VAL A 155 -9.19 5.09 20.44
N ASN A 156 -9.11 6.30 19.92
CA ASN A 156 -9.95 6.76 18.82
C ASN A 156 -9.34 6.29 17.50
N ASN A 157 -10.19 5.78 16.61
CA ASN A 157 -9.79 5.31 15.29
C ASN A 157 -10.45 6.19 14.24
N GLU A 158 -9.66 7.06 13.62
CA GLU A 158 -10.10 7.94 12.54
C GLU A 158 -9.58 7.39 11.21
N VAL A 159 -10.45 7.30 10.21
CA VAL A 159 -10.11 6.71 8.90
C VAL A 159 -10.35 7.77 7.83
N ASP A 160 -9.34 8.05 7.03
CA ASP A 160 -9.47 8.82 5.79
C ASP A 160 -9.50 7.87 4.57
N ALA A 161 -9.41 8.41 3.36
CA ALA A 161 -9.50 7.62 2.13
C ALA A 161 -8.42 6.52 2.02
N HIS A 162 -7.21 6.75 2.54
CA HIS A 162 -6.04 5.89 2.31
C HIS A 162 -5.21 5.59 3.57
N SER A 163 -5.54 6.21 4.69
CA SER A 163 -4.85 6.11 5.95
C SER A 163 -5.82 5.98 7.14
N ARG A 164 -5.30 5.39 8.21
CA ARG A 164 -5.98 5.15 9.46
C ARG A 164 -5.14 5.71 10.58
N HIS A 165 -5.76 6.53 11.43
CA HIS A 165 -5.15 7.18 12.57
C HIS A 165 -5.66 6.56 13.87
N LEU A 166 -4.75 5.96 14.64
CA LEU A 166 -5.03 5.46 15.99
C LEU A 166 -4.52 6.49 17.00
N ILE A 167 -5.45 7.19 17.63
CA ILE A 167 -5.19 8.29 18.56
C ILE A 167 -5.45 7.80 19.99
N ALA A 168 -4.40 7.71 20.79
CA ALA A 168 -4.50 7.45 22.22
C ALA A 168 -4.29 8.75 23.01
N ASN A 169 -5.19 9.04 23.95
CA ASN A 169 -5.02 10.16 24.87
C ASN A 169 -4.63 9.61 26.25
N ILE A 170 -3.51 10.08 26.78
CA ILE A 170 -2.98 9.71 28.08
C ILE A 170 -3.06 10.96 28.97
N LYS A 171 -3.67 10.79 30.15
CA LYS A 171 -3.83 11.85 31.15
C LYS A 171 -3.03 11.52 32.40
#